data_AF-A0A4Q6E882-F1
#
_entry.id   AF-A0A4Q6E882-F1
#
_cell.length_a   1.000
_cell.length_b   1.000
_cell.length_c   1.000
_cell.angle_alpha   90.00
_cell.angle_beta   90.00
_cell.angle_gamma   90.00
#
_symmetry.space_group_name_H-M   'P 1'
#
loop_
_entity.id
_entity.type
_entity.pdbx_description
1 polymer ?
#
loop_
_entity_poly.entity_id
_entity_poly.type
_entity_poly.pdbx_seq_one_letter_code
_entity_poly.pdbx_strand_id
1 'polypeptide(L)'
;EMQVLDNEKAGDNKFATHRAGSLYDLIAANFEPNPANQWNSVKIRKVNGELTFWLNGTKVVNVQIGGEEWKKVLAKSKFTGMPDYATYPKGRICLQDHGNIVAYRNIKIKQL
;
A
#
# COMPACT_ATOMS: atom_id res chain seq x y z
N GLU A 1 1.09 -4.30 -0.75
CA GLU A 1 -0.27 -3.81 -1.07
C GLU A 1 -0.39 -2.36 -0.61
N MET A 2 -0.89 -1.45 -1.44
CA MET A 2 -1.26 -0.11 -0.95
C MET A 2 -2.70 -0.17 -0.48
N GLN A 3 -2.90 0.04 0.82
CA GLN A 3 -4.18 -0.17 1.45
C GLN A 3 -5.24 0.84 0.99
N VAL A 4 -6.46 0.34 0.74
CA VAL A 4 -7.67 1.15 0.49
C VAL A 4 -8.66 0.82 1.59
N LEU A 5 -8.93 1.79 2.48
CA LEU A 5 -9.77 1.57 3.65
C LEU A 5 -10.54 2.84 4.03
N ASP A 6 -11.73 2.68 4.60
CA ASP A 6 -12.33 3.72 5.44
C ASP A 6 -11.63 3.73 6.80
N ASN A 7 -10.79 4.73 7.04
CA ASN A 7 -10.03 4.87 8.27
C ASN A 7 -10.91 5.04 9.51
N GLU A 8 -12.16 5.47 9.38
CA GLU A 8 -13.05 5.73 10.52
C GLU A 8 -13.85 4.49 10.93
N LYS A 9 -14.43 3.78 9.96
CA LYS A 9 -15.45 2.75 10.24
C LYS A 9 -15.04 1.33 9.90
N ALA A 10 -13.98 1.12 9.12
CA ALA A 10 -13.60 -0.24 8.74
C ALA A 10 -13.09 -1.03 9.95
N GLY A 11 -13.42 -2.33 10.00
CA GLY A 11 -13.02 -3.20 11.12
C GLY A 11 -11.51 -3.31 11.31
N ASP A 12 -10.75 -3.28 10.22
CA ASP A 12 -9.28 -3.42 10.21
C ASP A 12 -8.53 -2.09 10.49
N ASN A 13 -9.23 -1.04 10.93
CA ASN A 13 -8.63 0.28 11.17
C ASN A 13 -7.83 0.40 12.49
N LYS A 14 -7.57 -0.71 13.18
CA LYS A 14 -7.00 -0.71 14.54
C LYS A 14 -5.49 -0.46 14.57
N PHE A 15 -4.79 -0.76 13.47
CA PHE A 15 -3.36 -0.55 13.34
C PHE A 15 -3.07 0.51 12.29
N ALA A 16 -2.13 1.40 12.56
CA ALA A 16 -1.74 2.44 11.62
C ALA A 16 -1.25 1.85 10.28
N THR A 17 -0.59 0.70 10.30
CA THR A 17 -0.12 -0.04 9.12
C THR A 17 -1.27 -0.65 8.28
N HIS A 18 -2.49 -0.69 8.82
CA HIS A 18 -3.68 -1.23 8.15
C HIS A 18 -4.58 -0.10 7.62
N ARG A 19 -4.24 1.17 7.84
CA ARG A 19 -5.00 2.33 7.37
C ARG A 19 -4.68 2.69 5.92
N ALA A 20 -5.59 3.41 5.27
CA ALA A 20 -5.49 3.80 3.86
C ALA A 20 -4.16 4.49 3.52
N GLY A 21 -3.60 4.14 2.37
CA GLY A 21 -2.32 4.64 1.88
C GLY A 21 -1.08 3.95 2.45
N SER A 22 -1.23 3.15 3.50
CA SER A 22 -0.14 2.36 4.09
C SER A 22 0.32 1.26 3.14
N LEU A 23 1.57 0.83 3.33
CA LEU A 23 2.01 -0.48 2.86
C LEU A 23 1.51 -1.51 3.87
N TYR A 24 0.44 -2.21 3.49
CA TYR A 24 -0.37 -3.02 4.41
C TYR A 24 0.51 -3.91 5.31
N ASP A 25 0.29 -3.79 6.62
CA ASP A 25 0.97 -4.54 7.69
C ASP A 25 2.52 -4.40 7.72
N LEU A 26 3.06 -3.40 7.02
CA LEU A 26 4.51 -3.16 6.94
C LEU A 26 4.88 -1.73 7.34
N ILE A 27 4.32 -0.72 6.65
CA ILE A 27 4.69 0.69 6.84
C ILE A 27 3.43 1.54 6.85
N ALA A 28 3.20 2.26 7.95
CA ALA A 28 2.06 3.15 8.10
C ALA A 28 2.22 4.41 7.23
N ALA A 29 1.13 4.83 6.58
CA ALA A 29 1.06 6.14 5.95
C ALA A 29 1.00 7.25 7.00
N ASN A 30 1.68 8.36 6.72
CA ASN A 30 1.62 9.59 7.53
C ASN A 30 0.74 10.66 6.87
N PHE A 31 -0.47 10.27 6.41
CA PHE A 31 -1.44 11.17 5.79
C PHE A 31 -2.84 10.54 5.83
N GLU A 32 -3.87 11.36 6.01
CA GLU A 32 -5.26 10.88 6.04
C GLU A 32 -5.91 10.94 4.64
N PRO A 33 -6.67 9.91 4.24
CA PRO A 33 -7.45 9.96 3.01
C PRO A 33 -8.61 10.95 3.15
N ASN A 34 -9.21 11.31 2.01
CA ASN A 34 -10.55 11.88 2.02
C ASN A 34 -11.54 10.84 2.61
N PRO A 35 -12.63 11.27 3.26
CA PRO A 35 -13.62 10.38 3.86
C PRO A 35 -14.23 9.37 2.89
N ALA A 36 -14.90 8.35 3.42
CA ALA A 36 -15.64 7.37 2.63
C ALA A 36 -16.62 8.04 1.65
N ASN A 37 -16.78 7.43 0.47
CA ASN A 37 -17.54 7.95 -0.68
C ASN A 37 -16.96 9.22 -1.34
N GLN A 38 -15.74 9.64 -0.97
CA GLN A 38 -15.00 10.64 -1.72
C GLN A 38 -13.85 10.03 -2.51
N TRP A 39 -13.48 10.68 -3.60
CA TRP A 39 -12.38 10.24 -4.44
C TRP A 39 -11.04 10.51 -3.76
N ASN A 40 -10.20 9.49 -3.73
CA ASN A 40 -8.78 9.60 -3.40
C ASN A 40 -7.96 9.33 -4.66
N SER A 41 -6.83 10.03 -4.81
CA SER A 41 -5.87 9.80 -5.88
C SER A 41 -4.68 9.00 -5.35
N VAL A 42 -4.36 7.90 -6.01
CA VAL A 42 -3.27 7.01 -5.62
C VAL A 42 -2.23 6.97 -6.74
N LYS A 43 -0.95 7.05 -6.35
CA LYS A 43 0.18 6.78 -7.25
C LYS A 43 1.11 5.80 -6.56
N ILE A 44 1.57 4.81 -7.33
CA ILE A 44 2.58 3.84 -6.91
C ILE A 44 3.71 3.91 -7.93
N ARG A 45 4.96 4.01 -7.45
CA ARG A 45 6.17 3.94 -8.28
C ARG A 45 7.07 2.85 -7.72
N LYS A 46 7.53 1.97 -8.60
CA LYS A 46 8.58 0.99 -8.30
C LYS A 46 9.70 1.14 -9.33
N VAL A 47 10.91 1.48 -8.91
CA VAL A 47 12.10 1.57 -9.78
C VAL A 47 13.28 1.00 -9.03
N ASN A 48 13.99 0.01 -9.61
CA ASN A 48 15.18 -0.59 -9.00
C ASN A 48 14.98 -1.03 -7.52
N GLY A 49 13.77 -1.50 -7.18
CA GLY A 49 13.41 -1.93 -5.83
C GLY A 49 12.97 -0.80 -4.89
N GLU A 50 13.15 0.48 -5.25
CA GLU A 50 12.58 1.61 -4.52
C GLU A 50 11.06 1.63 -4.77
N LEU A 51 10.28 1.41 -3.71
CA LEU A 51 8.82 1.44 -3.72
C LEU A 51 8.33 2.71 -3.04
N THR A 52 7.60 3.55 -3.77
CA THR A 52 7.04 4.79 -3.25
C THR A 52 5.55 4.86 -3.48
N PHE A 53 4.79 5.25 -2.46
CA PHE A 53 3.35 5.51 -2.53
C PHE A 53 3.07 6.99 -2.33
N TRP A 54 2.08 7.49 -3.08
CA TRP A 54 1.47 8.79 -2.85
C TRP A 54 -0.04 8.64 -2.72
N LEU A 55 -0.60 9.38 -1.76
CA LEU A 55 -2.03 9.53 -1.53
C LEU A 55 -2.37 11.02 -1.62
N ASN A 56 -3.30 11.37 -2.52
CA ASN A 56 -3.72 12.76 -2.78
C ASN A 56 -2.56 13.74 -3.04
N GLY A 57 -1.53 13.26 -3.75
CA GLY A 57 -0.33 14.05 -4.08
C GLY A 57 0.75 14.06 -3.00
N THR A 58 0.44 13.63 -1.77
CA THR A 58 1.40 13.54 -0.66
C THR A 58 2.13 12.20 -0.70
N LYS A 59 3.47 12.23 -0.59
CA LYS A 59 4.29 11.00 -0.46
C LYS A 59 4.06 10.39 0.93
N VAL A 60 3.59 9.16 1.01
CA VAL A 60 3.19 8.51 2.27
C VAL A 60 4.05 7.31 2.66
N VAL A 61 4.66 6.63 1.69
CA VAL A 61 5.60 5.52 1.92
C VAL A 61 6.75 5.67 0.94
N ASN A 62 7.98 5.46 1.39
CA ASN A 62 9.14 5.22 0.53
C ASN A 62 10.03 4.15 1.21
N VAL A 63 10.28 3.03 0.54
CA VAL A 63 11.12 1.96 1.07
C VAL A 63 11.91 1.27 -0.04
N GLN A 64 13.14 0.85 0.26
CA GLN A 64 13.92 -0.03 -0.60
C GLN A 64 13.59 -1.49 -0.30
N ILE A 65 12.92 -2.18 -1.23
CA ILE A 65 12.65 -3.62 -1.12
C ILE A 65 14.00 -4.37 -1.04
N GLY A 66 14.13 -5.26 -0.06
CA GLY A 66 15.36 -6.00 0.23
C GLY A 66 16.40 -5.25 1.07
N GLY A 67 16.19 -3.95 1.32
CA GLY A 67 17.03 -3.14 2.21
C GLY A 67 16.87 -3.51 3.70
N GLU A 68 17.66 -2.88 4.56
CA GLU A 68 17.62 -3.17 6.01
C GLU A 68 16.27 -2.85 6.65
N GLU A 69 15.68 -1.68 6.33
CA GLU A 69 14.37 -1.29 6.84
C GLU A 69 13.30 -2.29 6.38
N TRP A 70 13.32 -2.67 5.11
CA TRP A 70 12.42 -3.69 4.55
C TRP A 70 12.48 -5.00 5.33
N LYS A 71 13.68 -5.51 5.59
CA LYS A 71 13.87 -6.75 6.36
C LYS A 71 13.29 -6.62 7.78
N LYS A 72 13.49 -5.46 8.43
CA LYS A 72 12.97 -5.19 9.77
C LYS A 72 11.43 -5.16 9.80
N VAL A 73 10.79 -4.50 8.83
CA VAL A 73 9.32 -4.44 8.79
C VAL A 73 8.72 -5.78 8.35
N LEU A 74 9.33 -6.48 7.40
CA LEU A 74 8.88 -7.80 6.95
C LEU A 74 8.88 -8.82 8.09
N ALA A 75 9.95 -8.85 8.89
CA ALA A 75 10.09 -9.77 10.02
C ALA A 75 9.00 -9.59 11.11
N LYS A 76 8.39 -8.39 11.19
CA LYS A 76 7.34 -8.04 12.15
C LYS A 76 5.91 -8.18 11.58
N SER A 77 5.79 -8.39 10.27
CA SER A 77 4.51 -8.50 9.58
C SER A 77 4.00 -9.94 9.54
N LYS A 78 2.73 -10.12 9.16
CA LYS A 78 2.12 -11.42 8.85
C LYS A 78 2.83 -12.18 7.72
N PHE A 79 3.70 -11.51 6.95
CA PHE A 79 4.40 -12.09 5.80
C PHE A 79 5.77 -12.70 6.15
N THR A 80 6.21 -12.65 7.41
CA THR A 80 7.56 -13.13 7.84
C THR A 80 7.87 -14.58 7.42
N GLY A 81 6.85 -15.45 7.32
CA GLY A 81 6.99 -16.85 6.90
C GLY A 81 6.82 -17.11 5.40
N MET A 82 6.75 -16.08 4.56
CA MET A 82 6.49 -16.21 3.12
C MET A 82 7.79 -15.96 2.33
N PRO A 83 8.57 -17.00 1.99
CA PRO A 83 9.91 -16.84 1.42
C PRO A 83 9.93 -16.10 0.07
N ASP A 84 8.84 -16.19 -0.70
CA ASP A 84 8.71 -15.54 -2.01
C ASP A 84 8.07 -14.14 -1.95
N TYR A 85 7.78 -13.62 -0.75
CA TYR A 85 7.13 -12.32 -0.62
C TYR A 85 8.03 -11.19 -1.15
N ALA A 86 7.53 -10.51 -2.19
CA ALA A 86 8.18 -9.39 -2.85
C ALA A 86 9.59 -9.67 -3.44
N THR A 87 9.93 -10.94 -3.74
CA THR A 87 11.22 -11.31 -4.34
C THR A 87 11.26 -11.13 -5.86
N TYR A 88 10.11 -11.09 -6.52
CA TYR A 88 10.02 -10.99 -7.98
C TYR A 88 10.20 -9.54 -8.49
N PRO A 89 11.01 -9.34 -9.56
CA PRO A 89 11.27 -8.00 -10.10
C PRO A 89 10.04 -7.41 -10.83
N LYS A 90 9.20 -8.25 -11.42
CA LYS A 90 7.97 -7.90 -12.15
C LYS A 90 6.79 -8.72 -11.67
N GLY A 91 5.58 -8.21 -11.88
CA GLY A 91 4.34 -8.86 -11.46
C GLY A 91 3.12 -8.21 -12.10
N ARG A 92 1.93 -8.62 -11.65
CA ARG A 92 0.64 -8.05 -12.10
C ARG A 92 0.19 -6.95 -11.14
N ILE A 93 -0.63 -6.03 -11.64
CA ILE A 93 -1.40 -5.11 -10.80
C ILE A 93 -2.71 -5.81 -10.45
N CYS A 94 -3.12 -5.71 -9.18
CA CYS A 94 -4.35 -6.29 -8.67
C CYS A 94 -5.17 -5.20 -7.97
N LEU A 95 -6.49 -5.23 -8.18
CA LEU A 95 -7.47 -4.53 -7.34
C LEU A 95 -8.18 -5.61 -6.53
N GLN A 96 -8.15 -5.48 -5.21
CA GLN A 96 -8.64 -6.51 -4.31
C GLN A 96 -10.16 -6.45 -4.20
N ASP A 97 -10.81 -7.61 -4.25
CA ASP A 97 -12.15 -7.79 -3.70
C ASP A 97 -12.02 -8.25 -2.24
N HIS A 98 -12.65 -7.50 -1.33
CA HIS A 98 -12.67 -7.79 0.10
C HIS A 98 -14.11 -7.69 0.67
N GLY A 99 -15.12 -8.01 -0.16
CA GLY A 99 -16.52 -8.06 0.25
C GLY A 99 -17.19 -6.69 0.48
N ASN A 100 -16.54 -5.60 0.09
CA ASN A 100 -17.05 -4.23 0.20
C ASN A 100 -17.16 -3.59 -1.19
N ILE A 101 -18.11 -2.68 -1.36
CA ILE A 101 -18.24 -1.93 -2.62
C ILE A 101 -17.14 -0.88 -2.71
N VAL A 102 -16.29 -0.99 -3.73
CA VAL A 102 -15.25 -0.01 -4.04
C VAL A 102 -15.32 0.33 -5.53
N ALA A 103 -15.23 1.61 -5.87
CA ALA A 103 -15.21 2.08 -7.25
C ALA A 103 -13.81 2.61 -7.60
N TYR A 104 -13.29 2.20 -8.76
CA TYR A 104 -12.01 2.67 -9.30
C TYR A 104 -12.21 3.35 -10.65
N ARG A 105 -11.44 4.40 -10.92
CA ARG A 105 -11.42 5.10 -12.22
C ARG A 105 -10.04 5.68 -12.49
N ASN A 106 -9.81 6.13 -13.73
CA ASN A 106 -8.56 6.79 -14.15
C ASN A 106 -7.30 5.93 -13.93
N ILE A 107 -7.43 4.61 -14.11
CA ILE A 107 -6.32 3.67 -13.96
C ILE A 107 -5.39 3.80 -15.17
N LYS A 108 -4.14 4.19 -14.90
CA LYS A 108 -3.11 4.40 -15.93
C LYS A 108 -1.80 3.79 -15.46
N ILE A 109 -0.98 3.33 -16.41
CA ILE A 109 0.35 2.79 -16.14
C ILE A 109 1.38 3.46 -17.06
N LYS A 110 2.54 3.77 -16.50
CA LYS A 110 3.74 4.17 -17.26
C LYS A 110 4.85 3.20 -16.89
N GLN A 111 5.38 2.49 -17.89
CA GLN A 111 6.58 1.68 -17.74
C GLN A 111 7.80 2.61 -17.66
N LEU A 112 8.73 2.28 -16.76
CA LEU A 112 9.94 3.05 -16.46
C LEU A 112 11.19 2.22 -16.74
#